data_AF-A0A3B0YEW7-F1
#
_entry.id   AF-A0A3B0YEW7-F1
#
_cell.length_a   1.000
_cell.length_b   1.000
_cell.length_c   1.000
_cell.angle_alpha   90.00
_cell.angle_beta   90.00
_cell.angle_gamma   90.00
#
_symmetry.space_group_name_H-M   'P 1'
#
loop_
_entity.id
_entity.type
_entity.pdbx_description
1 polymer ?
#
loop_
_entity_poly.entity_id
_entity_poly.type
_entity_poly.pdbx_seq_one_letter_code
_entity_poly.pdbx_strand_id
1 'polypeptide(L)'
;MLRGLLITLIMVVWSVNVWAEELTYQAHVEGMVCAFCAYSVGKNIGSLPGVEAESVNVDLKSGRVGFKSNQQVSKQSLEAIFIESGFRLGALTKVEPSLTTDPSPKELLLVLDIRLDSLDTARFEAVFEAVGNIAAGSPSRLVIEAPVALEGDLLKPVLMGRQQVMKVRFNASDAESIHLQLYL
;
A
#
# COMPACT_ATOMS: atom_id res chain seq x y z
N MET A 1 54.70 -11.31 14.96
CA MET A 1 53.39 -11.54 15.61
C MET A 1 52.56 -10.27 15.79
N LEU A 2 53.17 -9.10 16.05
CA LEU A 2 52.43 -7.83 16.26
C LEU A 2 51.77 -7.20 15.01
N ARG A 3 52.23 -7.55 13.80
CA ARG A 3 51.68 -7.06 12.51
C ARG A 3 50.35 -7.68 12.10
N GLY A 4 50.03 -8.89 12.60
CA GLY A 4 48.76 -9.55 12.30
C GLY A 4 47.59 -9.00 13.13
N LEU A 5 47.87 -8.52 14.34
CA LEU A 5 46.87 -7.98 15.26
C LEU A 5 46.31 -6.61 14.82
N LEU A 6 47.10 -5.85 14.04
CA LEU A 6 46.69 -4.54 13.54
C LEU A 6 45.71 -4.63 12.35
N ILE A 7 45.80 -5.71 11.56
CA ILE A 7 44.95 -5.91 10.37
C ILE A 7 43.57 -6.43 10.77
N THR A 8 43.48 -7.26 11.81
CA THR A 8 42.20 -7.75 12.34
C THR A 8 41.40 -6.66 13.06
N LEU A 9 42.06 -5.67 13.67
CA LEU A 9 41.37 -4.57 14.36
C LEU A 9 40.69 -3.58 13.38
N ILE A 10 41.25 -3.41 12.17
CA ILE A 10 40.68 -2.53 11.14
C ILE A 10 39.43 -3.15 10.49
N MET A 11 39.34 -4.49 10.42
CA MET A 11 38.19 -5.18 9.82
C MET A 11 36.92 -5.11 10.67
N VAL A 12 37.04 -4.89 11.98
CA VAL A 12 35.89 -4.80 12.92
C VAL A 12 35.21 -3.43 12.88
N VAL A 13 35.93 -2.38 12.46
CA VAL A 13 35.42 -0.99 12.47
C VAL A 13 34.52 -0.67 11.27
N TRP A 14 34.57 -1.47 10.20
CA TRP A 14 33.70 -1.27 9.02
C TRP A 14 32.29 -1.84 9.20
N SER A 15 31.97 -2.38 10.37
CA SER A 15 30.62 -2.82 10.73
C SER A 15 29.75 -1.70 11.31
N VAL A 16 30.17 -0.43 11.21
CA VAL A 16 29.34 0.70 11.63
C VAL A 16 28.15 0.87 10.68
N ASN A 17 27.09 0.14 11.02
CA ASN A 17 25.73 0.67 11.09
C ASN A 17 25.31 1.53 9.89
N VAL A 18 24.94 0.85 8.80
CA VAL A 18 23.95 1.38 7.85
C VAL A 18 22.61 1.44 8.60
N TRP A 19 22.41 2.50 9.37
CA TRP A 19 21.09 2.85 9.88
C TRP A 19 20.31 3.41 8.70
N ALA A 20 19.42 2.59 8.14
CA ALA A 20 18.45 3.09 7.18
C ALA A 20 17.61 4.17 7.90
N GLU A 21 17.77 5.43 7.48
CA GLU A 21 16.93 6.51 7.96
C GLU A 21 15.51 6.26 7.43
N GLU A 22 14.64 5.71 8.26
CA GLU A 22 13.22 5.52 7.96
C GLU A 22 12.53 6.90 8.03
N LEU A 23 12.17 7.44 6.87
CA LEU A 23 11.50 8.73 6.73
C LEU A 23 9.99 8.54 6.68
N THR A 24 9.24 9.27 7.51
CA THR A 24 7.78 9.27 7.46
C THR A 24 7.26 10.56 6.84
N TYR A 25 6.28 10.43 5.94
CA TYR A 25 5.65 11.54 5.25
C TYR A 25 4.15 11.56 5.53
N GLN A 26 3.61 12.77 5.63
CA GLN A 26 2.18 13.03 5.57
C GLN A 26 1.89 14.03 4.45
N ALA A 27 0.87 13.73 3.66
CA ALA A 27 0.41 14.55 2.56
C ALA A 27 -1.11 14.73 2.58
N HIS A 28 -1.60 15.78 1.93
CA HIS A 28 -3.00 15.91 1.56
C HIS A 28 -3.15 15.73 0.05
N VAL A 29 -4.14 14.98 -0.39
CA VAL A 29 -4.43 14.73 -1.81
C VAL A 29 -5.89 15.08 -2.07
N GLU A 30 -6.11 15.99 -3.01
CA GLU A 30 -7.44 16.42 -3.45
C GLU A 30 -7.87 15.69 -4.73
N GLY A 31 -9.18 15.62 -4.95
CA GLY A 31 -9.78 14.98 -6.14
C GLY A 31 -10.16 13.52 -5.96
N MET A 32 -9.88 12.92 -4.81
CA MET A 32 -10.38 11.58 -4.47
C MET A 32 -11.85 11.64 -4.06
N VAL A 33 -12.73 10.97 -4.80
CA VAL A 33 -14.18 10.97 -4.53
C VAL A 33 -14.77 9.58 -4.25
N CYS A 34 -14.00 8.51 -4.50
CA CYS A 34 -14.41 7.13 -4.22
C CYS A 34 -13.22 6.27 -3.80
N ALA A 35 -13.51 5.06 -3.30
CA ALA A 35 -12.50 4.12 -2.85
C ALA A 35 -11.52 3.69 -3.95
N PHE A 36 -11.97 3.62 -5.20
CA PHE A 36 -11.08 3.34 -6.34
C PHE A 36 -10.05 4.46 -6.58
N CYS A 37 -10.45 5.74 -6.42
CA CYS A 37 -9.51 6.85 -6.47
C CYS A 37 -8.47 6.76 -5.34
N ALA A 38 -8.91 6.45 -4.12
CA ALA A 38 -8.01 6.27 -2.98
C ALA A 38 -7.02 5.12 -3.19
N TYR A 39 -7.48 4.00 -3.77
CA TYR A 39 -6.62 2.89 -4.17
C TYR A 39 -5.58 3.33 -5.20
N SER A 40 -5.99 4.02 -6.26
CA SER A 40 -5.08 4.50 -7.30
C SER A 40 -4.02 5.46 -6.75
N VAL A 41 -4.39 6.39 -5.87
CA VAL A 41 -3.44 7.27 -5.17
C VAL A 41 -2.44 6.46 -4.35
N GLY A 42 -2.92 5.50 -3.56
CA GLY A 42 -2.05 4.65 -2.73
C GLY A 42 -1.07 3.83 -3.57
N LYS A 43 -1.55 3.22 -4.67
CA LYS A 43 -0.73 2.46 -5.61
C LYS A 43 0.34 3.32 -6.26
N ASN A 44 -0.02 4.51 -6.74
CA ASN A 44 0.93 5.41 -7.40
C ASN A 44 2.03 5.86 -6.43
N ILE A 45 1.68 6.22 -5.19
CA ILE A 45 2.65 6.56 -4.15
C ILE A 45 3.54 5.37 -3.80
N GLY A 46 2.96 4.18 -3.63
CA GLY A 46 3.72 2.96 -3.32
C GLY A 46 4.67 2.50 -4.44
N SER A 47 4.44 2.95 -5.67
CA SER A 47 5.34 2.69 -6.81
C SER A 47 6.57 3.60 -6.85
N LEU A 48 6.60 4.66 -6.03
CA LEU A 48 7.74 5.57 -5.99
C LEU A 48 8.98 4.88 -5.42
N PRO A 49 10.17 5.15 -5.98
CA PRO A 49 11.40 4.61 -5.45
C PRO A 49 11.54 4.84 -3.96
N GLY A 50 11.85 3.77 -3.23
CA GLY A 50 12.13 3.77 -1.80
C GLY A 50 10.93 4.04 -0.90
N VAL A 51 9.73 4.23 -1.43
CA VAL A 51 8.51 4.18 -0.63
C VAL A 51 8.24 2.73 -0.24
N GLU A 52 7.94 2.50 1.03
CA GLU A 52 7.47 1.20 1.50
C GLU A 52 5.98 1.07 1.16
N ALA A 53 5.65 0.40 0.06
CA ALA A 53 4.28 0.29 -0.43
C ALA A 53 3.27 -0.18 0.63
N GLU A 54 3.71 -1.04 1.55
CA GLU A 54 2.88 -1.54 2.65
C GLU A 54 2.49 -0.49 3.69
N SER A 55 3.31 0.55 3.82
CA SER A 55 3.11 1.64 4.78
C SER A 55 2.12 2.70 4.29
N VAL A 56 1.79 2.70 2.99
CA VAL A 56 0.94 3.72 2.38
C VAL A 56 -0.49 3.57 2.92
N ASN A 57 -0.97 4.61 3.58
CA ASN A 57 -2.29 4.68 4.17
C ASN A 57 -3.04 5.90 3.66
N VAL A 58 -4.10 5.68 2.90
CA VAL A 58 -4.95 6.72 2.32
C VAL A 58 -6.27 6.78 3.08
N ASP A 59 -6.57 7.94 3.68
CA ASP A 59 -7.88 8.25 4.25
C ASP A 59 -8.67 9.13 3.27
N LEU A 60 -9.64 8.51 2.59
CA LEU A 60 -10.50 9.20 1.62
C LEU A 60 -11.33 10.32 2.24
N LYS A 61 -11.79 10.18 3.49
CA LYS A 61 -12.66 11.18 4.12
C LYS A 61 -11.91 12.46 4.43
N SER A 62 -10.67 12.32 4.92
CA SER A 62 -9.82 13.47 5.27
C SER A 62 -8.89 13.90 4.14
N GLY A 63 -8.81 13.14 3.04
CA GLY A 63 -7.85 13.34 1.95
C GLY A 63 -6.39 13.17 2.39
N ARG A 64 -6.13 12.61 3.58
CA ARG A 64 -4.77 12.47 4.12
C ARG A 64 -4.13 11.19 3.62
N VAL A 65 -2.85 11.28 3.31
CA VAL A 65 -2.02 10.13 2.96
C VAL A 65 -0.79 10.12 3.85
N GLY A 66 -0.51 8.99 4.48
CA GLY A 66 0.73 8.74 5.22
C GLY A 66 1.51 7.61 4.58
N PHE A 67 2.82 7.71 4.54
CA PHE A 67 3.69 6.62 4.06
C PHE A 67 5.11 6.77 4.63
N LYS A 68 5.85 5.67 4.58
CA LYS A 68 7.25 5.58 4.96
C LYS A 68 8.13 5.40 3.74
N SER A 69 9.37 5.85 3.84
CA SER A 69 10.35 5.72 2.79
C SER A 69 11.77 5.60 3.36
N ASN A 70 12.59 4.78 2.71
CA ASN A 70 14.02 4.67 3.01
C ASN A 70 14.88 5.71 2.27
N GLN A 71 14.25 6.61 1.50
CA GLN A 71 14.93 7.69 0.80
C GLN A 71 14.09 8.98 0.79
N GLN A 72 14.74 10.10 0.47
CA GLN A 72 14.04 11.38 0.43
C GLN A 72 13.07 11.42 -0.76
N VAL A 73 11.77 11.55 -0.46
CA VAL A 73 10.74 11.79 -1.48
C VAL A 73 10.54 13.29 -1.63
N SER A 74 10.62 13.78 -2.87
CA SER A 74 10.40 15.19 -3.20
C SER A 74 8.92 15.45 -3.50
N LYS A 75 8.46 16.67 -3.22
CA LYS A 75 7.10 17.10 -3.60
C LYS A 75 6.88 16.98 -5.12
N GLN A 76 7.89 17.33 -5.91
CA GLN A 76 7.83 17.30 -7.37
C GLN A 76 7.65 15.86 -7.90
N SER A 77 8.31 14.87 -7.30
CA SER A 77 8.14 13.46 -7.67
C SER A 77 6.72 12.96 -7.39
N LEU A 78 6.12 13.38 -6.27
CA LEU A 78 4.72 13.09 -5.95
C LEU A 78 3.73 13.83 -6.84
N GLU A 79 4.01 15.07 -7.22
CA GLU A 79 3.15 15.82 -8.15
C GLU A 79 3.18 15.18 -9.55
N ALA A 80 4.35 14.74 -10.01
CA ALA A 80 4.52 14.14 -11.32
C ALA A 80 3.65 12.89 -11.53
N ILE A 81 3.51 12.03 -10.52
CA ILE A 81 2.65 10.84 -10.59
C ILE A 81 1.14 11.16 -10.62
N PHE A 82 0.75 12.39 -10.26
CA PHE A 82 -0.65 12.82 -10.23
C PHE A 82 -1.10 13.63 -11.44
N ILE A 83 -0.17 14.07 -12.31
CA ILE A 83 -0.48 14.87 -13.50
C ILE A 83 -1.50 14.16 -14.40
N GLU A 84 -1.29 12.86 -14.66
CA GLU A 84 -2.15 12.10 -15.58
C GLU A 84 -3.46 11.65 -14.93
N SER A 85 -3.49 11.51 -13.61
CA SER A 85 -4.66 11.05 -12.86
C SER A 85 -5.58 12.18 -12.39
N GLY A 86 -5.15 13.44 -12.53
CA GLY A 86 -5.93 14.62 -12.18
C GLY A 86 -6.03 14.91 -10.68
N PHE A 87 -5.27 14.20 -9.85
CA PHE A 87 -5.19 14.48 -8.41
C PHE A 87 -4.28 15.68 -8.14
N ARG A 88 -4.54 16.39 -7.04
CA ARG A 88 -3.72 17.56 -6.65
C ARG A 88 -3.08 17.31 -5.30
N LEU A 89 -1.76 17.47 -5.24
CA LEU A 89 -1.01 17.38 -4.00
C LEU A 89 -1.09 18.71 -3.23
N GLY A 90 -1.57 18.62 -1.99
CA GLY A 90 -1.56 19.71 -1.02
C GLY A 90 -0.21 19.85 -0.30
N ALA A 91 -0.26 20.07 1.01
CA ALA A 91 0.92 20.12 1.85
C ALA A 91 1.58 18.73 1.95
N LEU A 92 2.90 18.68 1.85
CA LEU A 92 3.73 17.50 2.12
C LEU A 92 4.66 17.84 3.29
N THR A 93 4.58 17.06 4.35
CA THR A 93 5.36 17.27 5.57
C THR A 93 6.10 15.99 5.91
N LYS A 94 7.41 16.10 6.13
CA LYS A 94 8.21 15.04 6.77
C LYS A 94 7.89 15.07 8.26
N VAL A 95 7.38 13.97 8.80
CA VAL A 95 7.02 13.84 10.21
C VAL A 95 8.09 12.99 10.89
N GLU A 96 8.53 13.40 12.06
CA GLU A 96 9.42 12.57 12.88
C GLU A 96 8.71 11.26 13.25
N PRO A 97 9.43 10.13 13.45
CA PRO A 97 8.82 8.83 13.74
C PRO A 97 8.04 8.76 15.08
N SER A 98 7.86 9.89 15.77
CA SER A 98 7.17 10.01 17.03
C SER A 98 5.66 9.80 16.85
N LEU A 99 5.24 8.55 17.09
CA LEU A 99 3.88 8.17 17.48
C LEU A 99 2.79 8.68 16.53
N THR A 100 2.94 8.49 15.22
CA THR A 100 1.73 8.20 14.46
C THR A 100 1.18 6.93 15.08
N THR A 101 0.04 7.04 15.75
CA THR A 101 -0.76 5.89 16.16
C THR A 101 -1.03 5.09 14.89
N ASP A 102 -0.13 4.15 14.58
CA ASP A 102 -0.56 2.91 13.97
C ASP A 102 -1.70 2.47 14.90
N PRO A 103 -2.95 2.41 14.43
CA PRO A 103 -3.97 1.74 15.22
C PRO A 103 -3.39 0.35 15.46
N SER A 104 -2.91 0.11 16.69
CA SER A 104 -2.43 -1.17 17.21
C SER A 104 -3.11 -2.25 16.41
N PRO A 105 -2.37 -3.13 15.68
CA PRO A 105 -2.93 -4.01 14.67
C PRO A 105 -4.24 -4.52 15.21
N LYS A 106 -5.37 -4.04 14.66
CA LYS A 106 -6.64 -4.67 14.98
C LYS A 106 -6.39 -6.10 14.56
N GLU A 107 -6.30 -7.01 15.52
CA GLU A 107 -6.09 -8.42 15.22
C GLU A 107 -7.29 -8.79 14.38
N LEU A 108 -7.08 -8.86 13.06
CA LEU A 108 -8.09 -9.27 12.12
C LEU A 108 -8.17 -10.78 12.35
N LEU A 109 -9.09 -11.19 13.23
CA LEU A 109 -9.17 -12.55 13.77
C LEU A 109 -9.78 -13.52 12.77
N LEU A 110 -10.55 -13.00 11.81
CA LEU A 110 -11.17 -13.78 10.75
C LEU A 110 -10.47 -13.51 9.42
N VAL A 111 -10.03 -14.58 8.77
CA VAL A 111 -9.53 -14.56 7.39
C VAL A 111 -10.45 -15.42 6.53
N LEU A 112 -11.08 -14.81 5.54
CA LEU A 112 -11.77 -15.51 4.47
C LEU A 112 -10.80 -15.67 3.30
N ASP A 113 -10.46 -16.92 2.99
CA ASP A 113 -9.53 -17.31 1.93
C ASP A 113 -10.32 -17.99 0.79
N ILE A 114 -10.30 -17.41 -0.41
CA ILE A 114 -11.05 -17.89 -1.57
C ILE A 114 -10.07 -18.07 -2.74
N ARG A 115 -10.08 -19.24 -3.35
CA ARG A 115 -9.33 -19.54 -4.58
C ARG A 115 -10.30 -19.79 -5.73
N LEU A 116 -10.06 -19.12 -6.84
CA LEU A 116 -10.79 -19.29 -8.09
C LEU A 116 -9.82 -19.84 -9.14
N ASP A 117 -10.02 -21.08 -9.57
CA ASP A 117 -9.18 -21.75 -10.59
C ASP A 117 -9.58 -21.36 -12.02
N SER A 118 -10.07 -20.13 -12.20
CA SER A 118 -10.50 -19.59 -13.48
C SER A 118 -10.30 -18.08 -13.52
N LEU A 119 -9.85 -17.58 -14.67
CA LEU A 119 -9.58 -16.17 -14.92
C LEU A 119 -10.77 -15.41 -15.52
N ASP A 120 -11.91 -16.08 -15.72
CA ASP A 120 -13.14 -15.47 -16.23
C ASP A 120 -13.85 -14.66 -15.13
N THR A 121 -13.44 -13.40 -14.97
CA THR A 121 -13.90 -12.49 -13.90
C THR A 121 -15.42 -12.26 -13.92
N ALA A 122 -16.05 -12.33 -15.10
CA ALA A 122 -17.49 -12.14 -15.25
C ALA A 122 -18.31 -13.22 -14.53
N ARG A 123 -17.78 -14.44 -14.42
CA ARG A 123 -18.46 -15.54 -13.69
C ARG A 123 -18.52 -15.31 -12.18
N PHE A 124 -17.59 -14.52 -11.66
CA PHE A 124 -17.40 -14.36 -10.22
C PHE A 124 -17.73 -12.94 -9.74
N GLU A 125 -18.31 -12.10 -10.60
CA GLU A 125 -18.69 -10.72 -10.27
C GLU A 125 -19.48 -10.65 -8.95
N ALA A 126 -20.47 -11.52 -8.76
CA ALA A 126 -21.26 -11.61 -7.53
C ALA A 126 -20.42 -11.95 -6.27
N VAL A 127 -19.34 -12.73 -6.42
CA VAL A 127 -18.41 -13.03 -5.31
C VAL A 127 -17.65 -11.77 -4.92
N PHE A 128 -17.12 -11.04 -5.89
CA PHE A 128 -16.40 -9.79 -5.64
C PHE A 128 -17.31 -8.71 -5.03
N GLU A 129 -18.55 -8.59 -5.50
CA GLU A 129 -19.54 -7.70 -4.90
C GLU A 129 -19.84 -8.06 -3.44
N ALA A 130 -20.03 -9.36 -3.16
CA ALA A 130 -20.28 -9.86 -1.81
C ALA A 130 -19.10 -9.57 -0.88
N VAL A 131 -17.86 -9.85 -1.32
CA VAL A 131 -16.62 -9.50 -0.60
C VAL A 131 -16.58 -8.00 -0.33
N GLY A 132 -16.87 -7.18 -1.33
CA GLY A 132 -16.91 -5.73 -1.17
C GLY A 132 -17.95 -5.28 -0.14
N ASN A 133 -19.13 -5.91 -0.12
CA ASN A 133 -20.21 -5.60 0.81
C ASN A 133 -19.85 -5.95 2.26
N ILE A 134 -19.21 -7.10 2.47
CA ILE A 134 -18.69 -7.49 3.79
C ILE A 134 -17.64 -6.47 4.25
N ALA A 135 -16.69 -6.14 3.37
CA ALA A 135 -15.57 -5.26 3.67
C ALA A 135 -15.99 -3.80 3.96
N ALA A 136 -17.15 -3.34 3.47
CA ALA A 136 -17.66 -2.00 3.75
C ALA A 136 -18.13 -1.83 5.21
N GLY A 137 -18.57 -2.90 5.86
CA GLY A 137 -19.16 -2.85 7.21
C GLY A 137 -18.16 -2.69 8.36
N SER A 138 -16.88 -2.98 8.15
CA SER A 138 -15.85 -3.01 9.19
C SER A 138 -14.47 -2.59 8.66
N PRO A 139 -13.52 -2.21 9.54
CA PRO A 139 -12.12 -2.06 9.14
C PRO A 139 -11.60 -3.39 8.63
N SER A 140 -11.33 -3.46 7.34
CA SER A 140 -10.95 -4.71 6.68
C SER A 140 -9.75 -4.49 5.78
N ARG A 141 -9.03 -5.58 5.50
CA ARG A 141 -7.97 -5.65 4.51
C ARG A 141 -8.30 -6.73 3.50
N LEU A 142 -8.31 -6.40 2.22
CA LEU A 142 -8.45 -7.35 1.13
C LEU A 142 -7.10 -7.47 0.43
N VAL A 143 -6.56 -8.69 0.33
CA VAL A 143 -5.42 -9.01 -0.50
C VAL A 143 -5.92 -9.83 -1.69
N ILE A 144 -5.55 -9.42 -2.89
CA ILE A 144 -5.85 -10.11 -4.14
C ILE A 144 -4.52 -10.50 -4.77
N GLU A 145 -4.32 -11.78 -5.04
CA GLU A 145 -3.20 -12.27 -5.86
C GLU A 145 -3.76 -12.82 -7.17
N ALA A 146 -3.35 -12.20 -8.29
CA ALA A 146 -3.86 -12.53 -9.62
C ALA A 146 -2.95 -11.97 -10.74
N PRO A 147 -3.12 -12.42 -12.00
CA PRO A 147 -2.51 -11.78 -13.16
C PRO A 147 -2.80 -10.28 -13.24
N VAL A 148 -1.76 -9.48 -13.49
CA VAL A 148 -1.87 -8.01 -13.57
C VAL A 148 -2.92 -7.53 -14.58
N ALA A 149 -3.14 -8.30 -15.66
CA ALA A 149 -4.15 -8.00 -16.67
C ALA A 149 -5.57 -7.94 -16.10
N LEU A 150 -5.84 -8.64 -14.99
CA LEU A 150 -7.17 -8.70 -14.37
C LEU A 150 -7.39 -7.65 -13.29
N GLU A 151 -6.36 -6.90 -12.89
CA GLU A 151 -6.42 -5.99 -11.75
C GLU A 151 -7.63 -5.03 -11.83
N GLY A 152 -7.81 -4.37 -12.97
CA GLY A 152 -8.91 -3.44 -13.16
C GLY A 152 -10.28 -4.09 -13.02
N ASP A 153 -10.45 -5.29 -13.59
CA ASP A 153 -11.74 -5.98 -13.60
C ASP A 153 -12.08 -6.63 -12.25
N LEU A 154 -11.06 -7.00 -11.47
CA LEU A 154 -11.22 -7.50 -10.10
C LEU A 154 -11.53 -6.37 -9.11
N LEU A 155 -10.93 -5.19 -9.30
CA LEU A 155 -11.07 -4.07 -8.37
C LEU A 155 -12.35 -3.25 -8.56
N LYS A 156 -12.84 -3.11 -9.80
CA LYS A 156 -14.07 -2.35 -10.10
C LYS A 156 -15.27 -2.79 -9.24
N PRO A 157 -15.69 -4.06 -9.22
CA PRO A 157 -16.86 -4.49 -8.43
C PRO A 157 -16.65 -4.32 -6.90
N VAL A 158 -15.40 -4.35 -6.45
CA VAL A 158 -15.04 -4.22 -5.04
C VAL A 158 -15.03 -2.76 -4.57
N LEU A 159 -14.57 -1.82 -5.40
CA LEU A 159 -14.25 -0.45 -4.97
C LEU A 159 -15.07 0.65 -5.63
N MET A 160 -15.55 0.43 -6.86
CA MET A 160 -16.18 1.49 -7.64
C MET A 160 -17.50 1.94 -6.98
N GLY A 161 -17.70 3.26 -6.89
CA GLY A 161 -18.90 3.86 -6.27
C GLY A 161 -18.96 3.79 -4.74
N ARG A 162 -18.00 3.14 -4.06
CA ARG A 162 -17.99 3.04 -2.59
C ARG A 162 -17.24 4.22 -1.96
N GLN A 163 -17.78 4.78 -0.87
CA GLN A 163 -17.17 5.87 -0.11
C GLN A 163 -16.38 5.40 1.12
N GLN A 164 -16.52 4.14 1.53
CA GLN A 164 -15.71 3.55 2.58
C GLN A 164 -14.49 2.87 1.97
N VAL A 165 -13.30 3.23 2.46
CA VAL A 165 -12.03 2.67 2.00
C VAL A 165 -11.70 1.45 2.86
N MET A 166 -11.80 0.27 2.26
CA MET A 166 -11.09 -0.92 2.76
C MET A 166 -9.63 -0.85 2.29
N LYS A 167 -8.68 -1.39 3.06
CA LYS A 167 -7.30 -1.49 2.59
C LYS A 167 -7.20 -2.61 1.56
N VAL A 168 -7.10 -2.28 0.28
CA VAL A 168 -6.88 -3.28 -0.77
C VAL A 168 -5.41 -3.35 -1.15
N ARG A 169 -4.88 -4.57 -1.24
CA ARG A 169 -3.58 -4.88 -1.81
C ARG A 169 -3.77 -5.81 -3.00
N PHE A 170 -3.17 -5.45 -4.12
CA PHE A 170 -3.11 -6.31 -5.30
C PHE A 170 -1.67 -6.76 -5.49
N ASN A 171 -1.44 -8.06 -5.42
CA ASN A 171 -0.16 -8.70 -5.67
C ASN A 171 -0.23 -9.33 -7.07
N ALA A 172 0.54 -8.77 -8.03
CA ALA A 172 0.63 -9.37 -9.35
C ALA A 172 1.30 -10.74 -9.27
N SER A 173 0.73 -11.73 -9.94
CA SER A 173 1.22 -13.10 -9.96
C SER A 173 1.05 -13.69 -11.36
N ASP A 174 1.96 -14.57 -11.77
CA ASP A 174 1.89 -15.28 -13.06
C ASP A 174 1.00 -16.54 -12.98
N ALA A 175 0.33 -16.76 -11.84
CA ALA A 175 -0.56 -17.89 -11.63
C ALA A 175 -1.86 -17.78 -12.45
N GLU A 176 -2.33 -18.91 -12.99
CA GLU A 176 -3.63 -19.00 -13.69
C GLU A 176 -4.82 -19.13 -12.71
N SER A 177 -4.73 -18.47 -11.56
CA SER A 177 -5.76 -18.49 -10.52
C SER A 177 -5.89 -17.13 -9.87
N ILE A 178 -7.06 -16.86 -9.31
CA ILE A 178 -7.29 -15.68 -8.47
C ILE A 178 -7.37 -16.14 -7.02
N HIS A 179 -6.58 -15.52 -6.15
CA HIS A 179 -6.59 -15.77 -4.71
C HIS A 179 -7.02 -14.50 -3.97
N LEU A 180 -8.03 -14.63 -3.14
CA LEU A 180 -8.64 -13.52 -2.38
C LEU A 180 -8.53 -13.83 -0.90
N GLN A 181 -7.98 -12.89 -0.15
CA GLN A 181 -7.87 -12.98 1.30
C GLN A 181 -8.48 -11.73 1.93
N LEU A 182 -9.64 -11.90 2.56
CA LEU A 182 -10.32 -10.83 3.29
C LEU A 182 -10.10 -11.01 4.79
N TYR A 183 -9.42 -10.05 5.39
CA TYR A 183 -9.15 -9.96 6.82
C TYR A 183 -10.15 -8.98 7.45
N LEU A 184 -10.89 -9.41 8.49
CA LEU A 184 -11.96 -8.65 9.18
C LEU A 184 -11.68 -8.39 10.66
#